data_AF-A0A841CJX3-F1
#
_entry.id   AF-A0A841CJX3-F1
#
_cell.length_a   1.000
_cell.length_b   1.000
_cell.length_c   1.000
_cell.angle_alpha   90.00
_cell.angle_beta   90.00
_cell.angle_gamma   90.00
#
_symmetry.space_group_name_H-M   'P 1'
#
loop_
_entity.id
_entity.type
_entity.pdbx_description
1 polymer ?
#
loop_
_entity_poly.entity_id
_entity_poly.type
_entity_poly.pdbx_seq_one_letter_code
_entity_poly.pdbx_strand_id
1 'polypeptide(L)'
;MRVLRTPDEVAAANPDLLVRWAAQCLLPGRGGVAWSHGDAVGVLAPALNRHDRLVLAGPAADVAVILRTRRRPGTRPLVTTELATELSEFPRVGTFGWMERTGSLDAPDDVRWLHEDEWDDVEALLRKASPNSYVWPYEPGPRRWAGVHGDDGALAAVGADAWSAPGVGFIAGVATHPDHRGRGLSTRICAFLTSALLAESGACALMVDAANTTAIKVYERLGFRYRSVTALLGA
;
A
#
# COMPACT_ATOMS: atom_id res chain seq x y z
N MET A 1 19.31 17.21 -10.58
CA MET A 1 18.09 16.78 -9.85
C MET A 1 17.27 18.01 -9.48
N ARG A 2 15.97 18.01 -9.78
CA ARG A 2 15.01 19.04 -9.37
C ARG A 2 14.21 18.54 -8.18
N VAL A 3 14.01 19.36 -7.15
CA VAL A 3 13.16 19.02 -5.99
C VAL A 3 11.69 19.13 -6.39
N LEU A 4 10.88 18.15 -5.97
CA LEU A 4 9.42 18.15 -6.09
C LEU A 4 8.85 18.39 -4.69
N ARG A 5 8.00 19.41 -4.54
CA ARG A 5 7.53 19.93 -3.25
C ARG A 5 6.16 19.41 -2.85
N THR A 6 5.35 18.95 -3.80
CA THR A 6 3.98 18.52 -3.55
C THR A 6 3.69 17.16 -4.18
N PRO A 7 2.67 16.43 -3.68
CA PRO A 7 2.18 15.22 -4.34
C PRO A 7 1.78 15.46 -5.81
N ASP A 8 1.23 16.64 -6.13
CA ASP A 8 0.83 17.00 -7.49
C ASP A 8 2.03 17.17 -8.42
N GLU A 9 3.14 17.76 -7.93
CA GLU A 9 4.38 17.85 -8.70
C GLU A 9 4.99 16.46 -8.96
N VAL A 10 4.84 15.51 -8.03
CA VAL A 10 5.22 14.10 -8.24
C VAL A 10 4.33 13.44 -9.30
N ALA A 11 3.01 13.58 -9.18
CA ALA A 11 2.06 12.99 -10.12
C ALA A 11 2.21 13.56 -11.55
N ALA A 12 2.53 14.85 -11.69
CA ALA A 12 2.82 15.48 -12.97
C ALA A 12 4.14 15.02 -13.58
N ALA A 13 5.14 14.68 -12.75
CA ALA A 13 6.43 14.21 -13.22
C ALA A 13 6.44 12.72 -13.58
N ASN A 14 5.64 11.89 -12.90
CA ASN A 14 5.53 10.47 -13.21
C ASN A 14 4.14 9.92 -12.80
N PRO A 15 3.38 9.29 -13.73
CA PRO A 15 2.02 8.84 -13.46
C PRO A 15 1.94 7.58 -12.59
N ASP A 16 3.06 6.89 -12.34
CA ASP A 16 3.10 5.62 -11.61
C ASP A 16 2.57 5.76 -10.17
N LEU A 17 1.58 4.95 -9.81
CA LEU A 17 0.94 4.99 -8.50
C LEU A 17 1.89 4.65 -7.35
N LEU A 18 3.01 3.96 -7.58
CA LEU A 18 3.97 3.59 -6.54
C LEU A 18 4.67 4.84 -5.99
N VAL A 19 5.18 5.71 -6.86
CA VAL A 19 5.81 6.97 -6.43
C VAL A 19 4.79 8.00 -5.95
N ARG A 20 3.58 8.01 -6.52
CA ARG A 20 2.48 8.86 -6.04
C ARG A 20 2.01 8.47 -4.63
N TRP A 21 1.95 7.17 -4.34
CA TRP A 21 1.67 6.66 -3.00
C TRP A 21 2.72 7.10 -1.98
N ALA A 22 4.00 7.07 -2.36
CA ALA A 22 5.08 7.55 -1.51
C ALA A 22 5.04 9.07 -1.27
N ALA A 23 4.51 9.84 -2.23
CA ALA A 23 4.46 11.30 -2.18
C ALA A 23 3.58 11.85 -1.05
N GLN A 24 2.81 11.01 -0.34
CA GLN A 24 2.15 11.41 0.90
C GLN A 24 3.13 12.04 1.91
N CYS A 25 4.41 11.67 1.88
CA CYS A 25 5.43 12.21 2.77
C CYS A 25 5.70 13.72 2.59
N LEU A 26 5.21 14.31 1.49
CA LEU A 26 5.30 15.73 1.19
C LEU A 26 4.15 16.55 1.80
N LEU A 27 3.14 15.88 2.37
CA LEU A 27 2.10 16.56 3.14
C LEU A 27 2.70 17.17 4.43
N PRO A 28 2.12 18.26 4.96
CA PRO A 28 2.61 18.90 6.17
C PRO A 28 2.84 17.90 7.33
N GLY A 29 3.98 18.02 8.01
CA GLY A 29 4.33 17.23 9.18
C GLY A 29 4.86 15.81 8.92
N ARG A 30 5.02 15.38 7.65
CA ARG A 30 5.48 14.00 7.32
C ARG A 30 6.96 13.86 6.97
N GLY A 31 7.66 14.98 6.70
CA GLY A 31 9.12 15.05 6.69
C GLY A 31 9.84 14.32 5.55
N GLY A 32 9.15 13.95 4.47
CA GLY A 32 9.78 13.35 3.30
C GLY A 32 10.25 14.37 2.27
N VAL A 33 10.93 13.86 1.24
CA VAL A 33 11.49 14.66 0.15
C VAL A 33 11.39 13.90 -1.17
N ALA A 34 11.17 14.62 -2.27
CA ALA A 34 11.06 14.05 -3.59
C ALA A 34 11.92 14.81 -4.61
N TRP A 35 12.37 14.09 -5.64
CA TRP A 35 13.17 14.65 -6.72
C TRP A 35 12.79 14.06 -8.07
N SER A 36 13.09 14.83 -9.12
CA SER A 36 13.18 14.35 -10.50
C SER A 36 14.61 14.46 -11.03
N HIS A 37 15.00 13.51 -11.88
CA HIS A 37 16.23 13.53 -12.67
C HIS A 37 15.98 12.80 -13.98
N GLY A 38 16.19 13.48 -15.12
CA GLY A 38 15.71 12.96 -16.40
C GLY A 38 14.23 12.64 -16.30
N ASP A 39 13.85 11.43 -16.67
CA ASP A 39 12.47 10.93 -16.59
C ASP A 39 12.22 10.09 -15.33
N ALA A 40 13.18 10.02 -14.41
CA ALA A 40 13.03 9.35 -13.13
C ALA A 40 12.52 10.29 -12.02
N VAL A 41 11.68 9.71 -11.16
CA VAL A 41 11.24 10.29 -9.90
C VAL A 41 11.71 9.39 -8.76
N GLY A 42 12.20 10.01 -7.70
CA GLY A 42 12.50 9.33 -6.44
C GLY A 42 11.85 10.06 -5.27
N VAL A 43 11.19 9.31 -4.40
CA VAL A 43 10.52 9.82 -3.20
C VAL A 43 11.07 9.12 -1.97
N LEU A 44 11.75 9.87 -1.10
CA LEU A 44 12.17 9.40 0.21
C LEU A 44 11.05 9.69 1.21
N ALA A 45 10.37 8.63 1.64
CA ALA A 45 9.22 8.65 2.52
C ALA A 45 9.54 7.94 3.85
N PRO A 46 9.71 8.69 4.96
CA PRO A 46 9.91 8.10 6.28
C PRO A 46 8.71 7.29 6.74
N ALA A 47 8.95 6.17 7.44
CA ALA A 47 7.94 5.30 8.04
C ALA A 47 6.79 4.85 7.10
N LEU A 48 7.01 4.89 5.77
CA LEU A 48 6.04 4.46 4.78
C LEU A 48 5.94 2.94 4.78
N ASN A 49 4.76 2.41 5.14
CA ASN A 49 4.55 0.98 5.27
C ASN A 49 5.67 0.36 6.14
N ARG A 50 5.80 0.91 7.36
CA ARG A 50 6.77 0.55 8.42
C ARG A 50 8.27 0.68 8.07
N HIS A 51 8.62 1.31 6.96
CA HIS A 51 10.01 1.45 6.54
C HIS A 51 10.30 2.85 6.01
N ASP A 52 11.54 3.30 6.16
CA ASP A 52 12.03 4.45 5.42
C ASP A 52 12.24 4.03 3.97
N ARG A 53 11.29 4.38 3.10
CA ARG A 53 11.28 3.95 1.70
C ARG A 53 11.88 5.02 0.81
N LEU A 54 12.77 4.63 -0.11
CA LEU A 54 13.12 5.44 -1.28
C LEU A 54 12.42 4.82 -2.49
N VAL A 55 11.22 5.27 -2.79
CA VAL A 55 10.41 4.73 -3.90
C VAL A 55 10.81 5.40 -5.19
N LEU A 56 11.16 4.64 -6.23
CA LEU A 56 11.62 5.19 -7.50
C LEU A 56 10.88 4.58 -8.70
N ALA A 57 10.69 5.41 -9.73
CA ALA A 57 10.15 5.01 -11.02
C ALA A 57 10.81 5.84 -12.14
N GLY A 58 10.94 5.25 -13.33
CA GLY A 58 11.57 5.85 -14.50
C GLY A 58 12.67 4.98 -15.11
N PRO A 59 13.39 5.47 -16.12
CA PRO A 59 14.46 4.72 -16.79
C PRO A 59 15.60 4.34 -15.84
N ALA A 60 16.17 3.13 -16.02
CA ALA A 60 17.20 2.59 -15.12
C ALA A 60 18.43 3.51 -14.97
N ALA A 61 18.89 4.13 -16.05
CA ALA A 61 20.03 5.04 -16.02
C ALA A 61 19.78 6.24 -15.07
N ASP A 62 18.60 6.84 -15.14
CA ASP A 62 18.22 8.00 -14.34
C ASP A 62 17.95 7.61 -12.87
N VAL A 63 17.28 6.46 -12.65
CA VAL A 63 17.03 5.90 -11.32
C VAL A 63 18.35 5.58 -10.61
N ALA A 64 19.34 5.04 -11.33
CA ALA A 64 20.66 4.74 -10.78
C ALA A 64 21.37 6.01 -10.26
N VAL A 65 21.20 7.16 -10.92
CA VAL A 65 21.75 8.45 -10.44
C VAL A 65 21.08 8.87 -9.13
N ILE A 66 19.76 8.75 -9.01
CA ILE A 66 19.06 9.06 -7.76
C ILE A 66 19.51 8.09 -6.65
N LEU A 67 19.58 6.79 -6.93
CA LEU A 67 20.03 5.80 -5.95
C LEU A 67 21.45 6.08 -5.43
N ARG A 68 22.42 6.35 -6.32
CA ARG A 68 23.81 6.63 -5.90
C ARG A 68 23.95 7.88 -5.04
N THR A 69 23.05 8.85 -5.22
CA THR A 69 23.13 10.15 -4.54
C THR A 69 22.22 10.26 -3.32
N ARG A 70 21.14 9.47 -3.23
CA ARG A 70 20.09 9.60 -2.21
C ARG A 70 19.88 8.36 -1.35
N ARG A 71 20.32 7.17 -1.77
CA ARG A 71 20.23 5.97 -0.91
C ARG A 71 21.09 6.18 0.34
N ARG A 72 20.61 5.74 1.50
CA ARG A 72 21.30 5.87 2.79
C ARG A 72 21.20 4.57 3.59
N PRO A 73 22.09 4.33 4.57
CA PRO A 73 21.90 3.26 5.54
C PRO A 73 20.51 3.35 6.18
N GLY A 74 19.85 2.22 6.35
CA GLY A 74 18.49 2.13 6.93
C GLY A 74 17.34 2.40 5.95
N THR A 75 17.59 3.03 4.79
CA THR A 75 16.56 3.17 3.76
C THR A 75 16.36 1.86 3.00
N ARG A 76 15.12 1.59 2.57
CA ARG A 76 14.75 0.46 1.72
C ARG A 76 14.24 0.99 0.38
N PRO A 77 15.13 1.18 -0.62
CA PRO A 77 14.69 1.55 -1.94
C PRO A 77 13.69 0.54 -2.51
N LEU A 78 12.69 1.03 -3.24
CA LEU A 78 11.63 0.21 -3.81
C LEU A 78 11.40 0.60 -5.26
N VAL A 79 11.49 -0.39 -6.14
CA VAL A 79 11.31 -0.25 -7.60
C VAL A 79 10.48 -1.43 -8.11
N THR A 80 10.04 -1.39 -9.37
CA THR A 80 9.51 -2.59 -10.02
C THR A 80 10.59 -3.66 -10.14
N THR A 81 10.21 -4.94 -10.20
CA THR A 81 11.17 -6.04 -10.29
C THR A 81 11.93 -6.04 -11.62
N GLU A 82 11.30 -5.56 -12.69
CA GLU A 82 11.92 -5.36 -14.00
C GLU A 82 13.07 -4.34 -13.88
N LEU A 83 12.80 -3.18 -13.26
CA LEU A 83 13.79 -2.14 -13.03
C LEU A 83 14.91 -2.62 -12.09
N ALA A 84 14.60 -3.42 -11.06
CA ALA A 84 15.61 -4.05 -10.21
C ALA A 84 16.52 -5.06 -10.96
N THR A 85 16.13 -5.51 -12.14
CA THR A 85 16.96 -6.39 -13.00
C THR A 85 17.95 -5.60 -13.84
N GLU A 86 17.56 -4.43 -14.29
CA GLU A 86 18.48 -3.50 -14.95
C GLU A 86 19.48 -2.88 -13.96
N LEU A 87 19.06 -2.66 -12.72
CA LEU A 87 19.85 -2.11 -11.61
C LEU A 87 20.64 -3.18 -10.84
N SER A 88 21.28 -4.10 -11.56
CA SER A 88 21.94 -5.29 -10.99
C SER A 88 23.08 -4.97 -10.00
N GLU A 89 23.65 -3.77 -10.04
CA GLU A 89 24.67 -3.33 -9.09
C GLU A 89 24.12 -2.99 -7.69
N PHE A 90 22.80 -2.93 -7.52
CA PHE A 90 22.15 -2.68 -6.23
C PHE A 90 21.58 -4.00 -5.67
N PRO A 91 22.11 -4.52 -4.54
CA PRO A 91 21.64 -5.79 -3.97
C PRO A 91 20.15 -5.78 -3.64
N ARG A 92 19.47 -6.91 -3.87
CA ARG A 92 18.04 -7.08 -3.59
C ARG A 92 17.84 -7.63 -2.17
N VAL A 93 16.81 -7.14 -1.50
CA VAL A 93 16.41 -7.58 -0.15
C VAL A 93 15.20 -8.51 -0.20
N GLY A 94 14.24 -8.23 -1.10
CA GLY A 94 13.05 -9.05 -1.23
C GLY A 94 12.13 -8.58 -2.35
N THR A 95 11.26 -9.47 -2.80
CA THR A 95 10.29 -9.23 -3.87
C THR A 95 8.89 -9.57 -3.39
N PHE A 96 7.92 -8.74 -3.73
CA PHE A 96 6.52 -8.89 -3.34
C PHE A 96 5.60 -8.32 -4.41
N GLY A 97 4.31 -8.60 -4.30
CA GLY A 97 3.29 -8.07 -5.19
C GLY A 97 2.87 -6.67 -4.80
N TRP A 98 2.80 -5.79 -5.79
CA TRP A 98 1.99 -4.58 -5.74
C TRP A 98 0.77 -4.81 -6.62
N MET A 99 -0.42 -4.51 -6.10
CA MET A 99 -1.65 -4.59 -6.89
C MET A 99 -2.36 -3.25 -6.87
N GLU A 100 -2.87 -2.82 -8.03
CA GLU A 100 -3.55 -1.53 -8.16
C GLU A 100 -4.72 -1.57 -9.13
N ARG A 101 -5.63 -0.62 -8.97
CA ARG A 101 -6.68 -0.33 -9.95
C ARG A 101 -7.22 1.09 -9.85
N THR A 102 -7.93 1.48 -10.90
CA THR A 102 -8.72 2.71 -11.01
C THR A 102 -10.16 2.38 -11.41
N GLY A 103 -10.96 3.40 -11.65
CA GLY A 103 -12.37 3.28 -12.05
C GLY A 103 -13.31 3.27 -10.85
N SER A 104 -14.46 2.62 -10.99
CA SER A 104 -15.48 2.50 -9.94
C SER A 104 -15.70 1.04 -9.54
N LEU A 105 -16.28 0.84 -8.36
CA LEU A 105 -16.73 -0.46 -7.90
C LEU A 105 -17.95 -0.26 -7.01
N ASP A 106 -18.94 -1.12 -7.13
CA ASP A 106 -20.09 -1.12 -6.23
C ASP A 106 -19.66 -1.64 -4.85
N ALA A 107 -20.08 -0.92 -3.81
CA ALA A 107 -19.87 -1.35 -2.44
C ALA A 107 -20.94 -2.37 -2.05
N PRO A 108 -20.58 -3.41 -1.26
CA PRO A 108 -21.58 -4.25 -0.61
C PRO A 108 -22.25 -3.50 0.55
N ASP A 109 -23.50 -3.84 0.84
CA ASP A 109 -24.33 -3.14 1.83
C ASP A 109 -24.07 -3.58 3.29
N ASP A 110 -23.43 -4.74 3.50
CA ASP A 110 -23.24 -5.37 4.80
C ASP A 110 -21.88 -5.05 5.46
N VAL A 111 -21.04 -4.28 4.77
CA VAL A 111 -19.75 -3.80 5.29
C VAL A 111 -19.90 -2.34 5.69
N ARG A 112 -19.35 -1.94 6.83
CA ARG A 112 -19.32 -0.54 7.25
C ARG A 112 -17.97 -0.14 7.83
N TRP A 113 -17.74 1.17 7.89
CA TRP A 113 -16.68 1.72 8.73
C TRP A 113 -17.01 1.45 10.21
N LEU A 114 -15.98 1.01 10.94
CA LEU A 114 -16.02 0.79 12.37
C LEU A 114 -15.67 2.10 13.09
N HIS A 115 -16.34 2.35 14.21
CA HIS A 115 -15.98 3.41 15.11
C HIS A 115 -14.73 3.03 15.92
N GLU A 116 -14.05 4.03 16.49
CA GLU A 116 -12.78 3.83 17.20
C GLU A 116 -12.93 3.01 18.51
N ASP A 117 -14.11 3.00 19.12
CA ASP A 117 -14.42 2.16 20.28
C ASP A 117 -14.62 0.67 19.92
N GLU A 118 -14.71 0.33 18.63
CA GLU A 118 -14.75 -1.05 18.12
C GLU A 118 -13.37 -1.58 17.72
N TRP A 119 -12.30 -0.78 17.84
CA TRP A 119 -10.96 -1.19 17.41
C TRP A 119 -10.32 -2.25 18.31
N ASP A 120 -10.77 -2.41 19.56
CA ASP A 120 -10.37 -3.53 20.40
C ASP A 120 -10.83 -4.87 19.80
N ASP A 121 -12.01 -4.92 19.18
CA ASP A 121 -12.50 -6.12 18.47
C ASP A 121 -11.69 -6.38 17.20
N VAL A 122 -11.24 -5.33 16.51
CA VAL A 122 -10.31 -5.44 15.38
C VAL A 122 -9.00 -6.08 15.85
N GLU A 123 -8.43 -5.60 16.96
CA GLU A 123 -7.19 -6.15 17.52
C GLU A 123 -7.36 -7.62 17.91
N ALA A 124 -8.45 -7.96 18.61
CA ALA A 124 -8.76 -9.32 19.00
C ALA A 124 -8.90 -10.25 17.79
N LEU A 125 -9.60 -9.81 16.74
CA LEU A 125 -9.73 -10.56 15.49
C LEU A 125 -8.37 -10.75 14.82
N LEU A 126 -7.55 -9.70 14.68
CA LEU A 126 -6.22 -9.81 14.07
C LEU A 126 -5.32 -10.76 14.85
N ARG A 127 -5.29 -10.69 16.19
CA ARG A 127 -4.51 -11.63 17.02
C ARG A 127 -4.89 -13.09 16.74
N LYS A 128 -6.19 -13.37 16.55
CA LYS A 128 -6.68 -14.74 16.29
C LYS A 128 -6.49 -15.17 14.84
N ALA A 129 -6.78 -14.31 13.87
CA ALA A 129 -6.85 -14.67 12.46
C ALA A 129 -5.55 -14.42 11.67
N SER A 130 -4.76 -13.43 12.10
CA SER A 130 -3.56 -12.94 11.41
C SER A 130 -2.57 -12.33 12.42
N PRO A 131 -1.99 -13.12 13.35
CA PRO A 131 -1.10 -12.61 14.40
C PRO A 131 0.17 -11.92 13.88
N ASN A 132 0.53 -12.16 12.60
CA ASN A 132 1.63 -11.48 11.92
C ASN A 132 1.13 -10.31 11.05
N SER A 133 -0.01 -9.71 11.39
CA SER A 133 -0.56 -8.57 10.65
C SER A 133 0.47 -7.45 10.55
N TYR A 134 0.56 -6.85 9.37
CA TYR A 134 1.46 -5.74 9.11
C TYR A 134 0.96 -4.41 9.67
N VAL A 135 -0.33 -4.35 10.01
CA VAL A 135 -1.00 -3.17 10.52
C VAL A 135 -1.91 -3.55 11.69
N TRP A 136 -1.91 -2.70 12.71
CA TRP A 136 -2.69 -2.87 13.92
C TRP A 136 -3.48 -1.59 14.21
N PRO A 137 -4.67 -1.68 14.85
CA PRO A 137 -5.35 -0.49 15.35
C PRO A 137 -4.45 0.29 16.30
N TYR A 138 -4.69 1.60 16.41
CA TYR A 138 -3.93 2.53 17.26
C TYR A 138 -2.43 2.73 16.92
N GLU A 139 -1.85 1.95 16.00
CA GLU A 139 -0.51 2.21 15.46
C GLU A 139 -0.52 3.33 14.39
N PRO A 140 0.62 3.98 14.12
CA PRO A 140 0.77 4.85 12.96
C PRO A 140 0.59 4.09 11.63
N GLY A 141 -0.22 4.62 10.72
CA GLY A 141 -0.42 4.04 9.39
C GLY A 141 -1.89 3.90 8.99
N PRO A 142 -2.69 3.07 9.68
CA PRO A 142 -4.13 2.97 9.45
C PRO A 142 -4.82 4.29 9.81
N ARG A 143 -5.80 4.67 9.00
CA ARG A 143 -6.68 5.83 9.23
C ARG A 143 -8.01 5.42 9.85
N ARG A 144 -8.54 4.27 9.41
CA ARG A 144 -9.84 3.71 9.82
C ARG A 144 -9.94 2.25 9.39
N TRP A 145 -10.88 1.55 10.01
CA TRP A 145 -11.14 0.13 9.78
C TRP A 145 -12.56 -0.07 9.28
N ALA A 146 -12.73 -0.97 8.30
CA ALA A 146 -14.02 -1.48 7.87
C ALA A 146 -14.23 -2.88 8.44
N GLY A 147 -15.48 -3.23 8.72
CA GLY A 147 -15.83 -4.52 9.31
C GLY A 147 -17.18 -5.06 8.85
N VAL A 148 -17.31 -6.39 8.97
CA VAL A 148 -18.56 -7.13 8.81
C VAL A 148 -18.79 -7.93 10.09
N HIS A 149 -20.00 -7.86 10.63
CA HIS A 149 -20.41 -8.65 11.78
C HIS A 149 -21.09 -9.94 11.32
N GLY A 150 -20.89 -11.03 12.06
CA GLY A 150 -21.60 -12.28 11.88
C GLY A 150 -23.02 -12.22 12.45
N ASP A 151 -23.81 -13.26 12.19
CA ASP A 151 -25.17 -13.39 12.72
C ASP A 151 -25.20 -13.50 14.26
N ASP A 152 -24.07 -13.86 14.87
CA ASP A 152 -23.82 -13.89 16.31
C ASP A 152 -23.47 -12.51 16.90
N GLY A 153 -23.43 -11.47 16.06
CA GLY A 153 -23.04 -10.11 16.44
C GLY A 153 -21.53 -9.93 16.61
N ALA A 154 -20.72 -10.98 16.43
CA ALA A 154 -19.27 -10.87 16.55
C ALA A 154 -18.63 -10.30 15.27
N LEU A 155 -17.53 -9.58 15.42
CA LEU A 155 -16.77 -9.10 14.27
C LEU A 155 -16.18 -10.29 13.48
N ALA A 156 -16.64 -10.48 12.26
CA ALA A 156 -16.34 -11.66 11.45
C ALA A 156 -15.20 -11.42 10.44
N ALA A 157 -15.04 -10.19 9.94
CA ALA A 157 -13.93 -9.80 9.09
C ALA A 157 -13.66 -8.30 9.17
N VAL A 158 -12.41 -7.93 8.89
CA VAL A 158 -11.91 -6.55 8.94
C VAL A 158 -10.95 -6.27 7.80
N GLY A 159 -10.76 -4.98 7.50
CA GLY A 159 -9.66 -4.47 6.69
C GLY A 159 -9.49 -2.96 6.89
N ALA A 160 -8.31 -2.45 6.60
CA ALA A 160 -7.93 -1.07 6.87
C ALA A 160 -7.71 -0.25 5.60
N ASP A 161 -8.12 1.01 5.67
CA ASP A 161 -7.50 2.11 4.90
C ASP A 161 -6.22 2.52 5.65
N ALA A 162 -5.04 2.25 5.07
CA ALA A 162 -3.76 2.49 5.73
C ALA A 162 -2.71 3.04 4.77
N TRP A 163 -1.98 4.07 5.17
CA TRP A 163 -0.99 4.76 4.32
C TRP A 163 -1.57 5.27 2.99
N SER A 164 -2.85 5.62 2.92
CA SER A 164 -3.41 6.28 1.76
C SER A 164 -2.73 7.63 1.50
N ALA A 165 -2.57 7.97 0.23
CA ALA A 165 -1.97 9.20 -0.28
C ALA A 165 -3.01 9.99 -1.10
N PRO A 166 -2.83 11.31 -1.30
CA PRO A 166 -3.59 12.03 -2.32
C PRO A 166 -3.47 11.31 -3.67
N GLY A 167 -4.60 10.89 -4.23
CA GLY A 167 -4.64 10.18 -5.51
C GLY A 167 -4.38 8.66 -5.45
N VAL A 168 -4.10 8.08 -4.27
CA VAL A 168 -3.90 6.62 -4.10
C VAL A 168 -4.40 6.16 -2.72
N GLY A 169 -5.57 5.52 -2.68
CA GLY A 169 -6.03 4.79 -1.51
C GLY A 169 -5.27 3.48 -1.34
N PHE A 170 -5.06 3.02 -0.11
CA PHE A 170 -4.23 1.84 0.15
C PHE A 170 -4.84 0.89 1.18
N ILE A 171 -5.05 -0.36 0.76
CA ILE A 171 -5.67 -1.42 1.57
C ILE A 171 -4.58 -2.16 2.35
N ALA A 172 -4.82 -2.39 3.64
CA ALA A 172 -4.01 -3.26 4.49
C ALA A 172 -4.86 -4.02 5.51
N GLY A 173 -4.25 -4.95 6.26
CA GLY A 173 -4.87 -5.52 7.47
C GLY A 173 -6.11 -6.38 7.24
N VAL A 174 -6.29 -6.93 6.03
CA VAL A 174 -7.47 -7.75 5.73
C VAL A 174 -7.37 -9.09 6.46
N ALA A 175 -8.36 -9.37 7.30
CA ALA A 175 -8.46 -10.63 8.03
C ALA A 175 -9.91 -11.09 8.15
N THR A 176 -10.10 -12.41 8.23
CA THR A 176 -11.40 -13.04 8.48
C THR A 176 -11.25 -14.01 9.64
N HIS A 177 -12.11 -13.86 10.64
CA HIS A 177 -12.15 -14.72 11.81
C HIS A 177 -12.27 -16.19 11.38
N PRO A 178 -11.50 -17.13 11.97
CA PRO A 178 -11.46 -18.53 11.52
C PRO A 178 -12.83 -19.20 11.40
N ASP A 179 -13.73 -18.90 12.34
CA ASP A 179 -15.06 -19.51 12.45
C ASP A 179 -16.06 -18.99 11.38
N HIS A 180 -15.69 -17.93 10.63
CA HIS A 180 -16.50 -17.33 9.56
C HIS A 180 -15.84 -17.43 8.19
N ARG A 181 -14.76 -18.21 8.04
CA ARG A 181 -14.10 -18.45 6.74
C ARG A 181 -15.02 -19.19 5.76
N GLY A 182 -14.69 -19.11 4.47
CA GLY A 182 -15.48 -19.76 3.40
C GLY A 182 -16.77 -19.03 3.02
N ARG A 183 -17.08 -17.89 3.64
CA ARG A 183 -18.31 -17.11 3.43
C ARG A 183 -18.12 -15.85 2.55
N GLY A 184 -17.04 -15.78 1.79
CA GLY A 184 -16.72 -14.64 0.92
C GLY A 184 -16.45 -13.30 1.64
N LEU A 185 -16.28 -13.28 2.97
CA LEU A 185 -16.15 -12.07 3.77
C LEU A 185 -14.95 -11.20 3.37
N SER A 186 -13.78 -11.80 3.10
CA SER A 186 -12.62 -11.04 2.63
C SER A 186 -12.88 -10.34 1.30
N THR A 187 -13.63 -10.96 0.39
CA THR A 187 -14.01 -10.33 -0.89
C THR A 187 -14.94 -9.14 -0.66
N ARG A 188 -15.92 -9.27 0.25
CA ARG A 188 -16.82 -8.16 0.61
C ARG A 188 -16.06 -6.98 1.25
N ILE A 189 -15.22 -7.25 2.25
CA ILE A 189 -14.36 -6.24 2.88
C ILE A 189 -13.49 -5.53 1.82
N CYS A 190 -12.81 -6.29 0.96
CA CYS A 190 -11.96 -5.71 -0.08
C CYS A 190 -12.77 -4.89 -1.09
N ALA A 191 -13.97 -5.35 -1.46
CA ALA A 191 -14.86 -4.61 -2.37
C ALA A 191 -15.31 -3.27 -1.77
N PHE A 192 -15.74 -3.27 -0.51
CA PHE A 192 -16.11 -2.06 0.21
C PHE A 192 -14.95 -1.06 0.29
N LEU A 193 -13.78 -1.52 0.77
CA LEU A 193 -12.58 -0.67 0.87
C LEU A 193 -12.20 -0.11 -0.50
N THR A 194 -12.19 -0.96 -1.53
CA THR A 194 -11.86 -0.54 -2.89
C THR A 194 -12.83 0.51 -3.41
N SER A 195 -14.15 0.31 -3.23
CA SER A 195 -15.17 1.26 -3.64
C SER A 195 -14.96 2.63 -2.97
N ALA A 196 -14.83 2.65 -1.64
CA ALA A 196 -14.64 3.87 -0.88
C ALA A 196 -13.33 4.59 -1.22
N LEU A 197 -12.22 3.84 -1.34
CA LEU A 197 -10.91 4.40 -1.66
C LEU A 197 -10.83 4.91 -3.10
N LEU A 198 -11.52 4.30 -4.05
CA LEU A 198 -11.64 4.82 -5.42
C LEU A 198 -12.45 6.11 -5.45
N ALA A 199 -13.54 6.20 -4.69
CA ALA A 199 -14.34 7.42 -4.60
C ALA A 199 -13.55 8.60 -3.99
N GLU A 200 -12.73 8.33 -2.97
CA GLU A 200 -11.96 9.38 -2.29
C GLU A 200 -10.63 9.72 -2.99
N SER A 201 -9.94 8.72 -3.54
CA SER A 201 -8.57 8.86 -4.04
C SER A 201 -8.42 8.63 -5.55
N GLY A 202 -9.44 8.16 -6.26
CA GLY A 202 -9.39 7.89 -7.72
C GLY A 202 -8.60 6.64 -8.13
N ALA A 203 -7.71 6.13 -7.27
CA ALA A 203 -7.01 4.86 -7.42
C ALA A 203 -6.94 4.12 -6.08
N CYS A 204 -6.86 2.79 -6.14
CA CYS A 204 -6.70 1.94 -4.98
C CYS A 204 -5.55 0.96 -5.21
N ALA A 205 -4.69 0.78 -4.20
CA ALA A 205 -3.54 -0.10 -4.25
C ALA A 205 -3.36 -0.92 -2.97
N LEU A 206 -2.49 -1.91 -3.02
CA LEU A 206 -2.06 -2.72 -1.89
C LEU A 206 -0.74 -3.44 -2.18
N MET A 207 -0.10 -3.93 -1.12
CA MET A 207 0.97 -4.91 -1.21
C MET A 207 0.50 -6.28 -0.73
N VAL A 208 1.00 -7.33 -1.38
CA VAL A 208 0.67 -8.72 -1.08
C VAL A 208 1.91 -9.59 -1.22
N ASP A 209 2.04 -10.59 -0.35
CA ASP A 209 3.05 -11.63 -0.53
C ASP A 209 2.80 -12.37 -1.85
N ALA A 210 3.85 -12.56 -2.67
CA ALA A 210 3.76 -13.25 -3.95
C ALA A 210 3.29 -14.72 -3.82
N ALA A 211 3.52 -15.35 -2.66
CA ALA A 211 3.05 -16.70 -2.35
C ALA A 211 1.57 -16.74 -1.95
N ASN A 212 0.94 -15.61 -1.61
CA ASN A 212 -0.46 -15.54 -1.19
C ASN A 212 -1.43 -15.54 -2.39
N THR A 213 -1.42 -16.65 -3.13
CA THR A 213 -2.23 -16.85 -4.34
C THR A 213 -3.74 -16.70 -4.09
N THR A 214 -4.21 -17.02 -2.88
CA THR A 214 -5.61 -16.85 -2.50
C THR A 214 -6.00 -15.36 -2.44
N ALA A 215 -5.19 -14.53 -1.79
CA ALA A 215 -5.46 -13.08 -1.73
C ALA A 215 -5.34 -12.44 -3.12
N ILE A 216 -4.31 -12.81 -3.89
CA ILE A 216 -4.12 -12.31 -5.26
C ILE A 216 -5.38 -12.56 -6.10
N LYS A 217 -5.95 -13.78 -6.08
CA LYS A 217 -7.18 -14.11 -6.80
C LYS A 217 -8.41 -13.30 -6.36
N VAL A 218 -8.49 -12.92 -5.09
CA VAL A 218 -9.56 -12.02 -4.61
C VAL A 218 -9.41 -10.65 -5.27
N TYR A 219 -8.21 -10.08 -5.23
CA TYR A 219 -7.95 -8.76 -5.81
C TYR A 219 -8.09 -8.74 -7.33
N GLU A 220 -7.64 -9.77 -8.04
CA GLU A 220 -7.82 -9.90 -9.50
C GLU A 220 -9.30 -9.88 -9.89
N ARG A 221 -10.16 -10.59 -9.15
CA ARG A 221 -11.62 -10.57 -9.38
C ARG A 221 -12.24 -9.19 -9.13
N LEU A 222 -11.63 -8.38 -8.27
CA LEU A 222 -12.03 -6.99 -8.02
C LEU A 222 -11.40 -6.00 -9.01
N GLY A 223 -10.72 -6.50 -10.05
CA GLY A 223 -10.13 -5.70 -11.12
C GLY A 223 -8.75 -5.13 -10.83
N PHE A 224 -8.07 -5.60 -9.78
CA PHE A 224 -6.69 -5.20 -9.51
C PHE A 224 -5.73 -5.89 -10.48
N ARG A 225 -4.75 -5.11 -10.98
CA ARG A 225 -3.63 -5.63 -11.77
C ARG A 225 -2.43 -5.86 -10.86
N TYR A 226 -1.83 -7.04 -10.99
CA TYR A 226 -0.60 -7.39 -10.30
C TYR A 226 0.63 -6.86 -11.04
N ARG A 227 1.59 -6.33 -10.30
CA ARG A 227 2.97 -6.11 -10.74
C ARG A 227 3.94 -6.50 -9.63
N SER A 228 5.09 -7.03 -10.02
CA SER A 228 6.14 -7.38 -9.06
C SER A 228 6.97 -6.16 -8.70
N VAL A 229 7.25 -5.97 -7.41
CA VAL A 229 8.14 -4.91 -6.92
C VAL A 229 9.24 -5.52 -6.05
N THR A 230 10.41 -4.90 -6.08
CA THR A 230 11.60 -5.39 -5.38
C THR A 230 12.16 -4.29 -4.49
N ALA A 231 12.34 -4.63 -3.21
CA ALA A 231 13.10 -3.82 -2.28
C ALA A 231 14.60 -4.07 -2.51
N LEU A 232 15.38 -3.00 -2.63
CA LEU A 232 16.84 -3.03 -2.70
C LEU A 232 17.44 -2.76 -1.32
N LEU A 233 18.72 -3.07 -1.17
CA LEU A 233 19.50 -2.75 0.02
C LEU A 233 19.84 -1.25 0.03
N GLY A 234 19.80 -0.64 1.22
CA GLY A 234 20.33 0.70 1.44
C GLY A 234 21.85 0.79 1.17
N ALA A 235 22.41 2.01 1.18
CA ALA A 235 23.87 2.20 1.16
C ALA A 235 24.55 1.63 2.41
#